data_AF-A0A352VNF1-F1
#
_entry.id   AF-A0A352VNF1-F1
#
_cell.length_a   1.000
_cell.length_b   1.000
_cell.length_c   1.000
_cell.angle_alpha   90.00
_cell.angle_beta   90.00
_cell.angle_gamma   90.00
#
_symmetry.space_group_name_H-M   'P 1'
#
loop_
_entity.id
_entity.type
_entity.pdbx_description
1 polymer ?
#
loop_
_entity_poly.entity_id
_entity_poly.type
_entity_poly.pdbx_seq_one_letter_code
_entity_poly.pdbx_strand_id
1 'polypeptide(L)'
;MDAFYEALLTRTRALPGVSYATTTYSAPLFGTCFNTTVVPEGLEEKADDPIWVGTVIIRDDYFATNSIPLLEGKDFTAADRLGDPPRGHRQ
;
A
#
# COMPACT_ATOMS: atom_id res chain seq x y z
N MET A 1 -0.28 9.88 -11.06
CA MET A 1 -1.22 10.49 -10.09
C MET A 1 -1.83 11.70 -10.77
N ASP A 2 -3.10 11.97 -10.55
CA ASP A 2 -3.67 13.23 -11.00
C ASP A 2 -3.00 14.39 -10.26
N ALA A 3 -2.66 15.46 -10.98
CA ALA A 3 -1.98 16.63 -10.43
C ALA A 3 -2.69 17.24 -9.20
N PHE A 4 -4.01 17.00 -9.10
CA PHE A 4 -4.82 17.37 -7.94
C PHE A 4 -4.30 16.76 -6.64
N TYR A 5 -4.09 15.44 -6.59
CA TYR A 5 -3.76 14.79 -5.33
C TYR A 5 -2.30 15.07 -4.90
N GLU A 6 -1.38 15.28 -5.85
CA GLU A 6 0.00 15.68 -5.50
C GLU A 6 -0.01 17.06 -4.83
N ALA A 7 -0.76 18.01 -5.41
CA ALA A 7 -0.91 19.34 -4.84
C ALA A 7 -1.62 19.30 -3.48
N LEU A 8 -2.65 18.46 -3.32
CA LEU A 8 -3.34 18.25 -2.06
C LEU A 8 -2.38 17.74 -0.99
N LEU A 9 -1.67 16.64 -1.25
CA LEU A 9 -0.72 16.07 -0.28
C LEU A 9 0.40 17.04 0.06
N THR A 10 0.96 17.74 -0.93
CA THR A 10 2.00 18.74 -0.72
C THR A 10 1.54 19.84 0.25
N ARG A 11 0.32 20.36 0.04
CA ARG A 11 -0.24 21.41 0.91
C ARG A 11 -0.59 20.87 2.29
N THR A 12 -1.18 19.69 2.39
CA THR A 12 -1.53 19.07 3.68
C THR A 12 -0.29 18.83 4.53
N ARG A 13 0.79 18.32 3.93
CA ARG A 13 2.08 18.09 4.60
C ARG A 13 2.74 19.38 5.09
N ALA A 14 2.43 20.53 4.49
CA ALA A 14 2.99 21.82 4.88
C ALA A 14 2.21 22.51 6.03
N LEU A 15 1.09 21.95 6.49
CA LEU A 15 0.30 22.54 7.57
C LEU A 15 0.97 22.38 8.94
N PRO A 16 0.96 23.40 9.81
CA PRO A 16 1.46 23.27 11.18
C PRO A 16 0.77 22.13 11.93
N GLY A 17 1.55 21.27 12.58
CA GLY A 17 1.05 20.13 13.34
C GLY A 17 0.82 18.85 12.53
N VAL A 18 0.89 18.90 11.19
CA VAL A 18 0.85 17.68 10.36
C VAL A 18 2.24 17.04 10.33
N SER A 19 2.35 15.83 10.89
CA SER A 19 3.60 15.05 10.85
C SER A 19 3.65 14.10 9.64
N TYR A 20 2.50 13.54 9.26
CA TYR A 20 2.38 12.59 8.16
C TYR A 20 1.09 12.84 7.39
N ALA A 21 1.11 12.60 6.08
CA ALA A 21 -0.09 12.56 5.25
C ALA A 21 0.16 11.69 4.02
N THR A 22 -0.83 10.85 3.71
CA THR A 22 -0.83 9.95 2.55
C THR A 22 -2.27 9.78 2.05
N THR A 23 -2.44 9.07 0.94
CA THR A 23 -3.76 8.68 0.43
C THR A 23 -3.89 7.17 0.38
N THR A 24 -5.08 6.68 0.62
CA THR A 24 -5.42 5.26 0.43
C THR A 24 -6.85 5.16 -0.05
N TYR A 25 -7.19 4.08 -0.73
CA TYR A 25 -8.57 3.75 -1.04
C TYR A 25 -9.41 3.52 0.23
N SER A 26 -8.81 2.93 1.26
CA SER A 26 -9.50 2.64 2.52
C SER A 26 -8.54 2.74 3.70
N ALA A 27 -8.86 3.62 4.64
CA ALA A 27 -8.07 3.80 5.85
C ALA A 27 -8.23 2.59 6.80
N PRO A 28 -7.28 2.36 7.71
CA PRO A 28 -7.46 1.38 8.77
C PRO A 28 -8.78 1.60 9.50
N LEU A 29 -9.44 0.50 9.86
CA LEU A 29 -10.73 0.47 10.57
C LEU A 29 -11.93 1.02 9.79
N PHE A 30 -11.77 1.44 8.52
CA PHE A 30 -12.89 1.90 7.70
C PHE A 30 -13.79 0.74 7.21
N GLY A 31 -13.28 -0.49 7.24
CA GLY A 31 -14.05 -1.72 7.00
C GLY A 31 -14.28 -2.06 5.53
N THR A 32 -13.70 -1.31 4.59
CA THR A 32 -13.79 -1.61 3.15
C THR A 32 -12.43 -2.01 2.60
N CYS A 33 -12.41 -3.01 1.71
CA CYS A 33 -11.23 -3.40 0.92
C CYS A 33 -11.72 -4.07 -0.37
N PHE A 34 -10.82 -4.24 -1.32
CA PHE A 34 -11.07 -5.10 -2.49
C PHE A 34 -10.79 -6.54 -2.11
N ASN A 35 -11.59 -7.47 -2.60
CA ASN A 35 -11.30 -8.90 -2.43
C ASN A 35 -10.68 -9.44 -3.72
N THR A 36 -9.63 -10.24 -3.58
CA THR A 36 -9.02 -11.00 -4.67
C THR A 36 -8.62 -12.37 -4.15
N THR A 37 -8.33 -13.29 -5.07
CA THR A 37 -7.69 -14.56 -4.75
C THR A 37 -6.17 -14.44 -4.96
N VAL A 38 -5.40 -15.18 -4.17
CA VAL A 38 -3.94 -15.31 -4.33
C VAL A 38 -3.55 -16.78 -4.24
N VAL A 39 -2.56 -17.18 -5.05
CA VAL A 39 -1.97 -18.51 -4.98
C VAL A 39 -0.49 -18.33 -4.61
N PRO A 40 -0.09 -18.68 -3.38
CA PRO A 40 1.31 -18.63 -3.00
C PRO A 40 2.17 -19.51 -3.90
N GLU A 41 3.40 -19.08 -4.16
CA GLU A 41 4.35 -19.88 -4.93
C GLU A 41 4.56 -21.26 -4.29
N GLY A 42 4.53 -22.31 -5.10
CA GLY A 42 4.65 -23.70 -4.64
C GLY A 42 3.34 -24.34 -4.16
N LEU A 43 2.22 -23.61 -4.17
CA LEU A 43 0.88 -24.18 -3.95
C LEU A 43 0.10 -24.30 -5.26
N GLU A 44 -0.78 -25.29 -5.33
CA GLU A 44 -1.74 -25.44 -6.43
C GLU A 44 -2.99 -24.61 -6.16
N GLU A 45 -3.54 -24.02 -7.22
CA GLU A 45 -4.81 -23.32 -7.17
C GLU A 45 -5.96 -24.32 -6.91
N LYS A 46 -6.75 -24.08 -5.87
CA LYS A 46 -7.93 -24.88 -5.53
C LYS A 46 -9.18 -24.11 -5.91
N ALA A 47 -9.80 -24.49 -7.03
CA ALA A 47 -10.98 -23.81 -7.56
C ALA A 47 -12.19 -23.87 -6.61
N ASP A 48 -12.28 -24.92 -5.79
CA ASP A 48 -13.34 -25.15 -4.81
C ASP A 48 -13.08 -24.50 -3.44
N ASP A 49 -11.83 -24.11 -3.17
CA ASP A 49 -11.41 -23.46 -1.91
C ASP A 49 -10.30 -22.42 -2.16
N PRO A 50 -10.63 -21.30 -2.84
CA PRO A 50 -9.64 -20.27 -3.15
C PRO A 50 -9.26 -19.47 -1.90
N ILE A 51 -7.98 -19.08 -1.83
CA ILE A 51 -7.48 -18.23 -0.74
C ILE A 51 -7.88 -16.78 -1.03
N TRP A 52 -8.92 -16.31 -0.35
CA TRP A 52 -9.37 -14.93 -0.41
C TRP A 52 -8.51 -14.01 0.46
N VAL A 53 -8.11 -12.87 -0.11
CA VAL A 53 -7.42 -11.81 0.62
C VAL A 53 -8.07 -10.46 0.36
N GLY A 54 -8.09 -9.65 1.42
CA GLY A 54 -8.40 -8.23 1.32
C GLY A 54 -7.17 -7.47 0.79
N THR A 55 -7.38 -6.61 -0.19
CA THR A 55 -6.37 -5.73 -0.77
C THR A 55 -6.84 -4.29 -0.70
N VAL A 56 -5.88 -3.39 -0.50
CA VAL A 56 -6.14 -1.96 -0.44
C VAL A 56 -5.07 -1.25 -1.26
N ILE A 57 -5.50 -0.23 -2.01
CA ILE A 57 -4.58 0.62 -2.76
C ILE A 57 -4.06 1.67 -1.80
N ILE A 58 -2.76 1.69 -1.62
CA ILE A 58 -2.04 2.62 -0.72
C ILE A 58 -1.06 3.48 -1.51
N ARG A 59 -0.66 4.59 -0.92
CA ARG A 59 0.49 5.35 -1.40
C ARG A 59 1.76 5.04 -0.61
N ASP A 60 2.85 5.65 -1.08
CA ASP A 60 4.04 5.84 -0.27
C ASP A 60 3.70 6.50 1.07
N ASP A 61 4.54 6.24 2.07
CA ASP A 61 4.39 6.67 3.46
C ASP A 61 3.15 6.11 4.18
N TYR A 62 2.38 5.18 3.57
CA TYR A 62 1.16 4.64 4.19
C TYR A 62 1.45 3.93 5.51
N PHE A 63 2.48 3.09 5.53
CA PHE A 63 2.88 2.36 6.73
C PHE A 63 3.34 3.31 7.83
N ALA A 64 4.20 4.29 7.49
CA ALA A 64 4.67 5.30 8.44
C ALA A 64 3.52 6.16 8.99
N THR A 65 2.61 6.62 8.11
CA THR A 65 1.44 7.43 8.51
C THR A 65 0.54 6.69 9.50
N ASN A 66 0.40 5.37 9.36
CA ASN A 66 -0.44 4.54 10.21
C ASN A 66 0.34 3.80 11.31
N SER A 67 1.62 4.11 11.51
CA SER A 67 2.48 3.46 12.51
C SER A 67 2.54 1.93 12.37
N ILE A 68 2.52 1.43 11.13
CA ILE A 68 2.64 0.00 10.82
C ILE A 68 4.12 -0.30 10.54
N PRO A 69 4.81 -1.11 11.36
CA PRO A 69 6.20 -1.43 11.12
C PRO A 69 6.36 -2.45 9.97
N LEU A 70 7.26 -2.14 9.02
CA LEU A 70 7.74 -3.11 8.05
C LEU A 70 8.86 -3.93 8.68
N LEU A 71 8.62 -5.23 8.87
CA LEU A 71 9.60 -6.16 9.45
C LEU A 71 10.65 -6.60 8.44
N GLU A 72 10.24 -6.73 7.18
CA GLU A 72 11.09 -7.15 6.06
C GLU A 72 10.73 -6.35 4.79
N GLY A 73 11.70 -6.21 3.87
CA GLY A 73 11.50 -5.50 2.61
C GLY A 73 11.63 -3.97 2.73
N LYS A 74 10.95 -3.25 1.83
CA LYS A 74 10.96 -1.79 1.74
C LYS A 74 9.57 -1.28 1.41
N ASP A 75 9.26 -0.07 1.86
CA ASP A 75 8.02 0.62 1.48
C ASP A 75 8.02 0.95 -0.03
N PHE A 76 6.82 1.18 -0.55
CA PHE A 76 6.59 1.78 -1.84
C PHE A 76 7.09 3.22 -1.87
N THR A 77 7.46 3.67 -3.06
CA THR A 77 7.89 5.03 -3.36
C THR A 77 7.19 5.52 -4.62
N ALA A 78 7.16 6.83 -4.83
CA ALA A 78 6.62 7.43 -6.05
C ALA A 78 7.28 6.94 -7.36
N ALA A 79 8.44 6.28 -7.29
CA ALA A 79 9.14 5.73 -8.44
C ALA A 79 8.67 4.32 -8.85
N ASP A 80 7.94 3.59 -8.00
CA ASP A 80 7.53 2.20 -8.30
C ASP A 80 6.50 2.14 -9.43
N ARG A 81 6.72 1.24 -10.39
CA ARG A 81 5.85 1.01 -11.54
C ARG A 81 5.44 -0.46 -11.62
N LEU A 82 4.31 -0.67 -12.28
CA LEU A 82 3.85 -2.02 -12.58
C LEU A 82 4.90 -2.73 -13.46
N GLY A 83 5.33 -3.91 -13.04
CA GLY A 83 6.34 -4.71 -13.73
C GLY A 83 7.77 -4.47 -13.26
N ASP A 84 8.02 -3.50 -12.38
CA ASP A 84 9.32 -3.39 -11.72
C ASP A 84 9.59 -4.64 -10.86
N PRO A 85 10.82 -5.16 -10.85
CA PRO A 85 11.16 -6.25 -9.94
C PRO A 85 11.01 -5.76 -8.49
N PRO A 86 10.61 -6.64 -7.55
CA PRO A 86 10.53 -6.28 -6.15
C PRO A 86 11.86 -5.68 -5.68
N ARG A 87 11.80 -4.55 -4.96
CA ARG A 87 13.00 -3.94 -4.39
C ARG A 87 13.51 -4.85 -3.28
N GLY A 88 14.54 -5.62 -3.60
CA GLY A 88 15.06 -6.69 -2.74
C GLY A 88 15.33 -6.26 -1.29
N HIS A 89 15.14 -7.23 -0.40
CA HIS A 89 15.68 -7.22 0.96
C HIS A 89 17.21 -7.16 0.85
N ARG A 90 17.86 -6.27 1.61
CA ARG A 90 19.31 -6.39 1.80
C ARG A 90 19.47 -7.49 2.86
N GLN A 91 20.13 -8.59 2.51
CA GLN A 91 20.59 -9.57 3.51
C GLN A 91 21.59 -8.91 4.47
#